data_AF-A0A959U090-F1
#
_entry.id   AF-A0A959U090-F1
#
_cell.length_a   1.000
_cell.length_b   1.000
_cell.length_c   1.000
_cell.angle_alpha   90.00
_cell.angle_beta   90.00
_cell.angle_gamma   90.00
#
_symmetry.space_group_name_H-M   'P 1'
#
loop_
_entity.id
_entity.type
_entity.pdbx_description
1 polymer ?
#
loop_
_entity_poly.entity_id
_entity_poly.type
_entity_poly.pdbx_seq_one_letter_code
_entity_poly.pdbx_strand_id
1 'polypeptide(L)'
;MKQLFPVAMMALLISFSSCGKKGMSDELKGKLHSFETDWKATGESLANFGTTMNSTFASMDDMMKDKNTMDHAGMAADKMAVMEELHNSCSNIEGKMEMVRTAYTSTMTGFTDDEAAYREWKTKVQKHEIKEGDAEAGINDFQVKLQAYKDNLDAWGNLVTELNNKCTENCKAMDALMQ
;
A
#
# COMPACT_ATOMS: atom_id res chain seq x y z
N MET A 1 1.72 -20.92 42.34
CA MET A 1 0.63 -21.79 42.85
C MET A 1 -0.20 -22.27 41.67
N LYS A 2 -0.34 -23.60 41.53
CA LYS A 2 -1.49 -24.37 40.99
C LYS A 2 -2.03 -23.95 39.59
N GLN A 3 -2.03 -24.76 38.53
CA GLN A 3 -2.09 -26.23 38.47
C GLN A 3 -1.42 -26.85 37.23
N LEU A 4 -0.76 -27.99 37.48
CA LEU A 4 -0.52 -29.09 36.55
C LEU A 4 -1.83 -29.87 36.30
N PHE A 5 -2.06 -30.35 35.08
CA PHE A 5 -2.45 -31.75 34.82
C PHE A 5 -1.90 -32.20 33.44
N PRO A 6 -1.57 -33.50 33.27
CA PRO A 6 -0.54 -33.97 32.34
C PRO A 6 -1.07 -34.94 31.25
N VAL A 7 -0.18 -35.27 30.30
CA VAL A 7 -0.11 -36.52 29.52
C VAL A 7 -1.28 -36.85 28.58
N ALA A 8 -0.98 -36.83 27.27
CA ALA A 8 -1.22 -37.98 26.39
C ALA A 8 -0.21 -37.95 25.23
N MET A 9 0.84 -38.78 25.36
CA MET A 9 1.57 -39.31 24.21
C MET A 9 0.58 -40.03 23.29
N MET A 10 0.52 -39.62 22.03
CA MET A 10 0.17 -40.53 20.95
C MET A 10 1.09 -40.22 19.77
N ALA A 11 2.27 -40.84 19.81
CA ALA A 11 3.01 -41.12 18.59
C ALA A 11 2.14 -42.08 17.76
N LEU A 12 1.51 -41.53 16.73
CA LEU A 12 0.94 -42.31 15.63
C LEU A 12 1.75 -41.98 14.39
N LEU A 13 2.88 -42.67 14.29
CA LEU A 13 3.52 -42.96 13.00
C LEU A 13 2.52 -43.79 12.19
N ILE A 14 1.68 -43.10 11.43
CA ILE A 14 0.92 -43.71 10.38
C ILE A 14 1.68 -43.49 9.08
N SER A 15 2.64 -44.38 8.86
CA SER A 15 3.24 -44.64 7.56
C SER A 15 2.21 -45.33 6.66
N PHE A 16 1.27 -44.58 6.09
CA PHE A 16 0.48 -45.09 4.96
C PHE A 16 1.26 -44.90 3.66
N SER A 17 1.88 -46.00 3.23
CA SER A 17 1.99 -46.47 1.85
C SER A 17 2.09 -45.41 0.74
N SER A 18 3.31 -45.25 0.24
CA SER A 18 3.63 -44.97 -1.17
C SER A 18 2.64 -45.67 -2.12
N CYS A 19 1.64 -44.94 -2.63
CA CYS A 19 0.96 -45.18 -3.91
C CYS A 19 0.02 -44.00 -4.22
N GLY A 20 0.56 -43.03 -4.96
CA GLY A 20 -0.14 -41.84 -5.42
C GLY A 20 0.34 -40.56 -4.74
N LYS A 21 1.49 -40.02 -5.17
CA LYS A 21 1.71 -38.58 -5.09
C LYS A 21 0.61 -37.93 -5.92
N LYS A 22 -0.56 -37.69 -5.33
CA LYS A 22 -1.52 -36.77 -5.94
C LYS A 22 -0.84 -35.41 -5.83
N GLY A 23 -0.22 -35.01 -6.94
CA GLY A 23 0.23 -33.65 -7.13
C GLY A 23 -0.92 -32.69 -6.83
N MET A 24 -0.59 -31.42 -6.63
CA MET A 24 -1.56 -30.33 -6.59
C MET A 24 -2.56 -30.45 -7.76
N SER A 25 -3.86 -30.26 -7.52
CA SER A 25 -4.85 -30.25 -8.61
C SER A 25 -4.51 -29.19 -9.64
N ASP A 26 -5.00 -29.41 -10.86
CA ASP A 26 -4.83 -28.43 -11.93
C ASP A 26 -5.62 -27.15 -11.66
N GLU A 27 -6.72 -27.24 -10.89
CA GLU A 27 -7.46 -26.08 -10.41
C GLU A 27 -6.60 -25.21 -9.49
N LEU A 28 -5.97 -25.80 -8.46
CA LEU A 28 -5.13 -25.07 -7.53
C LEU A 28 -3.87 -24.51 -8.23
N LYS A 29 -3.28 -25.23 -9.19
CA LYS A 29 -2.21 -24.70 -10.05
C LYS A 29 -2.66 -23.46 -10.82
N GLY A 30 -3.85 -23.50 -11.40
CA GLY A 30 -4.45 -22.37 -12.12
C GLY A 30 -4.62 -21.15 -11.21
N LYS A 31 -5.21 -21.35 -10.01
CA LYS A 31 -5.39 -20.29 -9.01
C LYS A 31 -4.05 -19.65 -8.61
N LEU A 32 -3.02 -20.45 -8.36
CA LEU A 32 -1.68 -19.96 -8.04
C LEU A 32 -1.08 -19.14 -9.19
N HIS A 33 -1.20 -19.62 -10.42
CA HIS A 33 -0.64 -18.92 -11.57
C HIS A 33 -1.31 -17.56 -11.77
N SER A 34 -2.65 -17.51 -11.74
CA SER A 34 -3.39 -16.25 -11.85
C SER A 34 -3.05 -15.28 -10.71
N PHE A 35 -2.97 -15.79 -9.48
CA PHE A 35 -2.55 -14.98 -8.34
C PHE A 35 -1.14 -14.39 -8.55
N GLU A 36 -0.16 -15.18 -9.00
CA GLU A 36 1.22 -14.71 -9.19
C GLU A 36 1.33 -13.63 -10.26
N THR A 37 0.56 -13.75 -11.34
CA THR A 37 0.47 -12.72 -12.37
C THR A 37 -0.06 -11.42 -11.78
N ASP A 38 -1.17 -11.47 -11.05
CA ASP A 38 -1.77 -10.28 -10.45
C ASP A 38 -0.91 -9.68 -9.34
N TRP A 39 -0.27 -10.52 -8.52
CA TRP A 39 0.62 -10.10 -7.45
C TRP A 39 1.81 -9.33 -8.01
N LYS A 40 2.44 -9.87 -9.06
CA LYS A 40 3.55 -9.20 -9.74
C LYS A 40 3.12 -7.86 -10.33
N ALA A 41 1.98 -7.83 -11.03
CA ALA A 41 1.45 -6.59 -11.60
C ALA A 41 1.18 -5.55 -10.50
N THR A 42 0.63 -5.96 -9.36
CA THR A 42 0.37 -5.06 -8.22
C THR A 42 1.66 -4.53 -7.61
N GLY A 43 2.71 -5.36 -7.48
CA GLY A 43 4.03 -4.92 -7.02
C GLY A 43 4.66 -3.89 -7.97
N GLU A 44 4.54 -4.09 -9.29
CA GLU A 44 4.99 -3.12 -10.29
C GLU A 44 4.19 -1.80 -10.21
N SER A 45 2.86 -1.88 -10.03
CA SER A 45 2.00 -0.71 -9.83
C SER A 45 2.35 0.06 -8.55
N LEU A 46 2.64 -0.63 -7.43
CA LEU A 46 3.11 0.00 -6.19
C LEU A 46 4.42 0.76 -6.39
N ALA A 47 5.41 0.15 -7.03
CA ALA A 47 6.68 0.80 -7.31
C ALA A 47 6.54 2.03 -8.23
N ASN A 48 5.71 1.91 -9.27
CA ASN A 48 5.40 3.01 -10.17
C ASN A 48 4.67 4.15 -9.45
N PHE A 49 3.68 3.81 -8.61
CA PHE A 49 2.97 4.80 -7.79
C PHE A 49 3.94 5.57 -6.89
N GLY A 50 4.89 4.90 -6.21
CA GLY A 50 5.90 5.58 -5.40
C GLY A 50 6.71 6.61 -6.18
N THR A 51 7.06 6.29 -7.43
CA THR A 51 7.77 7.22 -8.33
C THR A 51 6.90 8.43 -8.70
N THR A 52 5.65 8.18 -9.12
CA THR A 52 4.69 9.24 -9.48
C THR A 52 4.35 10.14 -8.29
N MET A 53 4.10 9.54 -7.12
CA MET A 53 3.82 10.24 -5.87
C MET A 53 4.98 11.18 -5.52
N ASN A 54 6.21 10.67 -5.50
CA ASN A 54 7.39 11.47 -5.15
C ASN A 54 7.60 12.63 -6.13
N SER A 55 7.44 12.39 -7.44
CA SER A 55 7.56 13.44 -8.45
C SER A 55 6.47 14.51 -8.30
N THR A 56 5.24 14.10 -8.04
CA THR A 56 4.10 15.02 -7.86
C THR A 56 4.30 15.87 -6.61
N PHE A 57 4.70 15.22 -5.51
CA PHE A 57 4.97 15.90 -4.24
C PHE A 57 6.14 16.88 -4.33
N ALA A 58 7.21 16.53 -5.04
CA ALA A 58 8.30 17.47 -5.31
C ALA A 58 7.82 18.70 -6.09
N SER A 59 7.00 18.50 -7.13
CA SER A 59 6.41 19.61 -7.88
C SER A 59 5.51 20.50 -7.02
N MET A 60 4.74 19.90 -6.10
CA MET A 60 3.91 20.67 -5.16
C MET A 60 4.76 21.46 -4.16
N ASP A 61 5.79 20.84 -3.60
CA ASP A 61 6.73 21.52 -2.69
C ASP A 61 7.39 22.73 -3.38
N ASP A 62 7.77 22.61 -4.66
CA ASP A 62 8.35 23.69 -5.43
C ASP A 62 7.34 24.83 -5.69
N MET A 63 6.11 24.49 -6.04
CA MET A 63 5.03 25.48 -6.18
C MET A 63 4.81 26.23 -4.87
N MET A 64 4.65 25.52 -3.74
CA MET A 64 4.40 26.15 -2.44
C MET A 64 5.57 27.02 -1.97
N LYS A 65 6.83 26.59 -2.21
CA LYS A 65 8.02 27.40 -1.90
C LYS A 65 8.07 28.69 -2.71
N ASP A 66 7.81 28.64 -4.02
CA ASP A 66 7.74 29.84 -4.87
C ASP A 66 6.75 30.85 -4.26
N LYS A 67 5.56 30.37 -3.88
CA LYS A 67 4.52 31.24 -3.33
C LYS A 67 4.84 31.78 -1.93
N ASN A 68 5.47 30.98 -1.06
CA ASN A 68 5.85 31.41 0.29
C ASN A 68 6.97 32.46 0.31
N THR A 69 7.70 32.65 -0.79
CA THR A 69 8.80 33.63 -0.89
C THR A 69 8.40 34.98 -1.48
N MET A 70 7.12 35.15 -1.83
CA MET A 70 6.61 36.41 -2.36
C MET A 70 6.65 37.53 -1.33
N ASP A 71 6.95 38.74 -1.80
CA ASP A 71 6.88 39.94 -0.97
C ASP A 71 5.42 40.42 -0.86
N HIS A 72 4.88 40.42 0.35
CA HIS A 72 3.52 40.87 0.65
C HIS A 72 3.49 42.32 1.18
N ALA A 73 4.63 43.03 1.16
CA ALA A 73 4.71 44.42 1.58
C ALA A 73 3.77 45.30 0.76
N GLY A 74 2.90 46.04 1.44
CA GLY A 74 1.93 46.93 0.80
C GLY A 74 0.63 46.25 0.37
N MET A 75 0.44 44.96 0.66
CA MET A 75 -0.84 44.27 0.46
C MET A 75 -1.91 44.81 1.41
N ALA A 76 -3.14 44.98 0.92
CA ALA A 76 -4.28 45.38 1.74
C ALA A 76 -4.65 44.30 2.77
N ALA A 77 -5.19 44.70 3.92
CA ALA A 77 -5.44 43.80 5.06
C ALA A 77 -6.42 42.65 4.74
N ASP A 78 -7.41 42.90 3.89
CA ASP A 78 -8.36 41.88 3.41
C ASP A 78 -7.67 40.85 2.51
N LYS A 79 -6.80 41.29 1.58
CA LYS A 79 -5.98 40.39 0.76
C LYS A 79 -4.98 39.60 1.61
N MET A 80 -4.40 40.21 2.65
CA MET A 80 -3.50 39.53 3.58
C MET A 80 -4.21 38.40 4.34
N ALA A 81 -5.45 38.61 4.80
CA ALA A 81 -6.21 37.57 5.48
C ALA A 81 -6.46 36.36 4.56
N VAL A 82 -6.81 36.58 3.29
CA VAL A 82 -6.98 35.49 2.32
C VAL A 82 -5.63 34.79 2.05
N MET A 83 -4.53 35.54 1.97
CA MET A 83 -3.19 34.96 1.81
C MET A 83 -2.82 34.02 2.98
N GLU A 84 -3.13 34.40 4.22
CA GLU A 84 -2.94 33.56 5.41
C GLU A 84 -3.77 32.27 5.35
N GLU A 85 -5.04 32.34 4.93
CA GLU A 85 -5.88 31.16 4.73
C GLU A 85 -5.31 30.21 3.67
N LEU A 86 -4.78 30.75 2.57
CA LEU A 86 -4.15 29.98 1.51
C LEU A 86 -2.85 29.32 2.00
N HIS A 87 -2.02 30.02 2.77
CA HIS A 87 -0.83 29.42 3.41
C HIS A 87 -1.21 28.29 4.37
N ASN A 88 -2.23 28.47 5.22
CA ASN A 88 -2.73 27.42 6.10
C ASN A 88 -3.20 26.20 5.30
N SER A 89 -3.84 26.43 4.14
CA SER A 89 -4.21 25.33 3.25
C SER A 89 -2.99 24.64 2.64
N CYS A 90 -1.90 25.34 2.32
CA CYS A 90 -0.65 24.73 1.88
C CYS A 90 -0.03 23.85 2.97
N SER A 91 0.04 24.31 4.22
CA SER A 91 0.53 23.49 5.34
C SER A 91 -0.31 22.24 5.58
N ASN A 92 -1.64 22.33 5.40
CA ASN A 92 -2.52 21.15 5.46
C ASN A 92 -2.25 20.16 4.32
N ILE A 93 -1.90 20.65 3.12
CA ILE A 93 -1.52 19.82 1.99
C ILE A 93 -0.20 19.10 2.29
N GLU A 94 0.83 19.81 2.77
CA GLU A 94 2.11 19.23 3.19
C GLU A 94 1.94 18.12 4.22
N GLY A 95 1.10 18.35 5.25
CA GLY A 95 0.79 17.35 6.26
C GLY A 95 0.15 16.09 5.66
N LYS A 96 -0.78 16.25 4.71
CA LYS A 96 -1.40 15.11 4.01
C LYS A 96 -0.41 14.39 3.10
N MET A 97 0.49 15.09 2.42
CA MET A 97 1.55 14.48 1.61
C MET A 97 2.41 13.54 2.48
N GLU A 98 2.80 13.99 3.67
CA GLU A 98 3.60 13.18 4.59
C GLU A 98 2.85 11.95 5.12
N MET A 99 1.55 12.09 5.40
CA MET A 99 0.70 10.94 5.74
C MET A 99 0.67 9.90 4.62
N VAL A 100 0.54 10.32 3.36
CA VAL A 100 0.57 9.40 2.21
C VAL A 100 1.95 8.73 2.07
N ARG A 101 3.05 9.47 2.21
CA ARG A 101 4.42 8.89 2.18
C ARG A 101 4.60 7.81 3.24
N THR A 102 4.14 8.07 4.46
CA THR A 102 4.23 7.12 5.58
C THR A 102 3.38 5.87 5.31
N ALA A 103 2.13 6.06 4.88
CA ALA A 103 1.22 4.96 4.56
C ALA A 103 1.74 4.09 3.41
N TYR A 104 2.26 4.72 2.35
CA TYR A 104 2.90 4.04 1.23
C TYR A 104 4.10 3.22 1.69
N THR A 105 4.99 3.79 2.50
CA THR A 105 6.19 3.10 3.01
C THR A 105 5.80 1.89 3.85
N SER A 106 4.86 2.05 4.78
CA SER A 106 4.35 0.94 5.59
C SER A 106 3.75 -0.18 4.73
N THR A 107 3.06 0.19 3.65
CA THR A 107 2.43 -0.78 2.75
C THR A 107 3.45 -1.51 1.90
N MET A 108 4.51 -0.84 1.43
CA MET A 108 5.61 -1.48 0.72
C MET A 108 6.35 -2.49 1.59
N THR A 109 6.57 -2.17 2.87
CA THR A 109 7.10 -3.13 3.85
C THR A 109 6.16 -4.33 3.98
N GLY A 110 4.87 -4.08 4.23
CA GLY A 110 3.88 -5.16 4.34
C GLY A 110 3.79 -6.04 3.09
N PHE A 111 3.85 -5.45 1.89
CA PHE A 111 3.84 -6.19 0.63
C PHE A 111 5.06 -7.10 0.50
N THR A 112 6.24 -6.62 0.90
CA THR A 112 7.49 -7.40 0.89
C THR A 112 7.42 -8.58 1.87
N ASP A 113 6.90 -8.34 3.08
CA ASP A 113 6.72 -9.37 4.10
C ASP A 113 5.70 -10.44 3.64
N ASP A 114 4.60 -10.01 3.04
CA ASP A 114 3.58 -10.91 2.49
C ASP A 114 4.08 -11.68 1.26
N GLU A 115 4.95 -11.09 0.43
CA GLU A 115 5.62 -11.80 -0.66
C GLU A 115 6.53 -12.92 -0.12
N ALA A 116 7.30 -12.65 0.93
CA ALA A 116 8.13 -13.66 1.59
C ALA A 116 7.27 -14.78 2.19
N ALA A 117 6.19 -14.43 2.88
CA ALA A 117 5.23 -15.37 3.44
C ALA A 117 4.58 -16.23 2.35
N TYR A 118 4.19 -15.63 1.22
CA TYR A 118 3.65 -16.35 0.06
C TYR A 118 4.66 -17.35 -0.51
N ARG A 119 5.94 -16.96 -0.68
CA ARG A 119 6.99 -17.84 -1.19
C ARG A 119 7.23 -19.04 -0.28
N GLU A 120 7.26 -18.82 1.03
CA GLU A 120 7.39 -19.89 2.02
C GLU A 120 6.18 -20.83 1.97
N TRP A 121 4.98 -20.27 2.03
CA TRP A 121 3.74 -21.03 1.97
C TRP A 121 3.63 -21.87 0.69
N LYS A 122 3.90 -21.27 -0.48
CA LYS A 122 3.91 -21.97 -1.78
C LYS A 122 4.90 -23.13 -1.77
N THR A 123 6.07 -22.95 -1.18
CA THR A 123 7.08 -24.01 -1.06
C THR A 123 6.53 -25.20 -0.27
N LYS A 124 5.82 -24.96 0.85
CA LYS A 124 5.19 -26.02 1.65
C LYS A 124 4.06 -26.73 0.88
N VAL A 125 3.25 -25.99 0.11
CA VAL A 125 2.24 -26.57 -0.79
C VAL A 125 2.90 -27.49 -1.83
N GLN A 126 3.98 -27.03 -2.48
CA GLN A 126 4.70 -27.81 -3.49
C GLN A 126 5.40 -29.05 -2.92
N LYS A 127 5.82 -29.02 -1.65
CA LYS A 127 6.36 -30.17 -0.92
C LYS A 127 5.28 -31.11 -0.38
N HIS A 128 4.00 -30.80 -0.59
CA HIS A 128 2.86 -31.55 -0.03
C HIS A 128 2.83 -31.55 1.51
N GLU A 129 3.42 -30.53 2.13
CA GLU A 129 3.39 -30.31 3.58
C GLU A 129 2.08 -29.64 4.02
N ILE A 130 1.34 -29.06 3.07
CA ILE A 130 0.01 -28.47 3.25
C ILE A 130 -0.99 -29.28 2.43
N LYS A 131 -2.12 -29.64 3.04
CA LYS A 131 -3.20 -30.36 2.36
C LYS A 131 -3.93 -29.43 1.40
N GLU A 132 -4.52 -29.98 0.35
CA GLU A 132 -5.15 -29.20 -0.72
C GLU A 132 -6.21 -28.20 -0.23
N GLY A 133 -7.13 -28.60 0.64
CA GLY A 133 -8.14 -27.67 1.18
C GLY A 133 -7.52 -26.53 2.00
N ASP A 134 -6.44 -26.78 2.73
CA ASP A 134 -5.70 -25.75 3.47
C ASP A 134 -4.91 -24.84 2.52
N ALA A 135 -4.46 -25.37 1.39
CA ALA A 135 -3.83 -24.59 0.33
C ALA A 135 -4.84 -23.72 -0.42
N GLU A 136 -6.08 -24.19 -0.60
CA GLU A 136 -7.15 -23.35 -1.15
C GLU A 136 -7.53 -22.21 -0.22
N ALA A 137 -7.60 -22.46 1.10
CA ALA A 137 -7.80 -21.39 2.07
C ALA A 137 -6.64 -20.38 2.04
N GLY A 138 -5.40 -20.87 2.02
CA GLY A 138 -4.22 -20.01 1.99
C GLY A 138 -4.16 -19.09 0.76
N ILE A 139 -4.46 -19.60 -0.45
CA ILE A 139 -4.47 -18.75 -1.65
C ILE A 139 -5.59 -17.70 -1.59
N ASN A 140 -6.74 -18.02 -1.01
CA ASN A 140 -7.82 -17.05 -0.83
C ASN A 140 -7.42 -15.93 0.13
N ASP A 141 -6.71 -16.25 1.22
CA ASP A 141 -6.20 -15.25 2.15
C ASP A 141 -5.21 -14.29 1.46
N PHE A 142 -4.32 -14.82 0.60
CA PHE A 142 -3.43 -13.98 -0.20
C PHE A 142 -4.17 -13.13 -1.24
N GLN A 143 -5.26 -13.64 -1.82
CA GLN A 143 -6.12 -12.85 -2.73
C GLN A 143 -6.80 -11.68 -2.01
N VAL A 144 -7.22 -11.86 -0.75
CA VAL A 144 -7.77 -10.76 0.07
C VAL A 144 -6.71 -9.68 0.30
N LYS A 145 -5.47 -10.08 0.64
CA LYS A 145 -4.35 -9.15 0.80
C LYS A 145 -4.04 -8.40 -0.50
N LEU A 146 -3.98 -9.12 -1.62
CA LEU A 146 -3.81 -8.54 -2.95
C LEU A 146 -4.85 -7.47 -3.25
N GLN A 147 -6.13 -7.74 -2.94
CA GLN A 147 -7.18 -6.75 -3.15
C GLN A 147 -6.98 -5.52 -2.26
N ALA A 148 -6.61 -5.69 -1.00
CA ALA A 148 -6.32 -4.56 -0.11
C ALA A 148 -5.18 -3.67 -0.64
N TYR A 149 -4.15 -4.24 -1.28
CA TYR A 149 -3.09 -3.45 -1.92
C TYR A 149 -3.59 -2.66 -3.14
N LYS A 150 -4.46 -3.26 -3.96
CA LYS A 150 -5.09 -2.58 -5.10
C LYS A 150 -6.00 -1.43 -4.62
N ASP A 151 -6.79 -1.66 -3.57
CA ASP A 151 -7.66 -0.63 -2.98
C ASP A 151 -6.85 0.55 -2.41
N ASN A 152 -5.73 0.26 -1.75
CA ASN A 152 -4.81 1.30 -1.26
C ASN A 152 -4.23 2.13 -2.40
N LEU A 153 -3.80 1.48 -3.49
CA LEU A 153 -3.29 2.16 -4.69
C LEU A 153 -4.31 3.13 -5.28
N ASP A 154 -5.56 2.68 -5.45
CA ASP A 154 -6.64 3.51 -6.00
C ASP A 154 -6.95 4.70 -5.07
N ALA A 155 -7.03 4.44 -3.76
CA ALA A 155 -7.28 5.48 -2.77
C ALA A 155 -6.19 6.56 -2.76
N TRP A 156 -4.92 6.16 -2.81
CA TRP A 156 -3.83 7.13 -2.85
C TRP A 156 -3.69 7.84 -4.19
N GLY A 157 -3.94 7.17 -5.32
CA GLY A 157 -3.97 7.81 -6.63
C GLY A 157 -4.98 8.97 -6.67
N ASN A 158 -6.17 8.73 -6.13
CA ASN A 158 -7.20 9.77 -5.99
C ASN A 158 -6.75 10.90 -5.06
N LEU A 159 -6.19 10.56 -3.89
CA LEU A 159 -5.75 11.56 -2.92
C LEU A 159 -4.58 12.41 -3.44
N VAL A 160 -3.58 11.83 -4.10
CA VAL A 160 -2.48 12.56 -4.72
C VAL A 160 -3.00 13.52 -5.79
N THR A 161 -3.97 13.09 -6.58
CA THR A 161 -4.62 13.94 -7.60
C THR A 161 -5.37 15.11 -6.95
N GLU A 162 -6.16 14.85 -5.91
CA GLU A 162 -6.87 15.88 -5.15
C GLU A 162 -5.90 16.91 -4.55
N LEU A 163 -4.84 16.44 -3.90
CA LEU A 163 -3.83 17.31 -3.29
C LEU A 163 -3.14 18.19 -4.33
N ASN A 164 -2.75 17.62 -5.47
CA ASN A 164 -2.12 18.38 -6.55
C ASN A 164 -3.05 19.45 -7.14
N ASN A 165 -4.33 19.11 -7.35
CA ASN A 165 -5.33 20.07 -7.84
C ASN A 165 -5.51 21.22 -6.84
N LYS A 166 -5.67 20.89 -5.55
CA LYS A 166 -5.83 21.91 -4.51
C LYS A 166 -4.59 22.78 -4.34
N CYS A 167 -3.40 22.19 -4.43
CA CYS A 167 -2.15 22.95 -4.44
C CYS A 167 -2.10 23.93 -5.61
N THR A 168 -2.46 23.48 -6.82
CA THR A 168 -2.50 24.30 -8.03
C THR A 168 -3.51 25.44 -7.90
N GLU A 169 -4.70 25.16 -7.36
CA GLU A 169 -5.74 26.16 -7.11
C GLU A 169 -5.29 27.21 -6.11
N ASN A 170 -4.68 26.80 -4.99
CA ASN A 170 -4.14 27.70 -3.99
C ASN A 170 -3.06 28.61 -4.60
N CYS A 171 -2.12 28.04 -5.35
CA CYS A 171 -1.04 28.81 -5.98
C CYS A 171 -1.58 29.85 -6.96
N LYS A 172 -2.60 29.49 -7.77
CA LYS A 172 -3.28 30.44 -8.66
C LYS A 172 -3.99 31.56 -7.91
N ALA A 173 -4.64 31.23 -6.79
CA ALA A 173 -5.30 32.23 -5.94
C ALA A 173 -4.28 33.20 -5.33
N MET A 174 -3.13 32.71 -4.87
CA MET A 174 -2.04 33.55 -4.37
C MET A 174 -1.50 34.48 -5.47
N ASP A 175 -1.28 33.97 -6.69
CA ASP A 175 -0.85 34.79 -7.84
C ASP A 175 -1.86 35.89 -8.20
N ALA A 176 -3.16 35.62 -8.07
CA ALA A 176 -4.21 36.60 -8.34
C ALA A 176 -4.30 37.70 -7.29
N LEU A 177 -3.97 37.42 -6.02
CA LEU A 177 -3.96 38.42 -4.95
C LEU A 177 -2.85 39.46 -5.13
N MET A 178 -1.76 39.08 -5.80
CA MET A 178 -0.61 39.94 -6.10
C MET A 178 -0.80 40.89 -7.29
N GLN A 179 -1.87 40.71 -8.07
CA GLN A 179 -2.25 41.62 -9.16
C GLN A 179 -3.08 42.80 -8.63
#